data_AF-A0A1V6QWK8-F1
#
_entry.id   AF-A0A1V6QWK8-F1
#
_cell.length_a   1.000
_cell.length_b   1.000
_cell.length_c   1.000
_cell.angle_alpha   90.00
_cell.angle_beta   90.00
_cell.angle_gamma   90.00
#
_symmetry.space_group_name_H-M   'P 1'
#
loop_
_entity.id
_entity.type
_entity.pdbx_description
1 polymer ?
#
loop_
_entity_poly.entity_id
_entity_poly.type
_entity_poly.pdbx_seq_one_letter_code
_entity_poly.pdbx_strand_id
1 'polypeptide(L)'
;MDFAALMSKEISKAKGSDSSKPSAKDTGKGSPAVPTKKYLRRADVEAARIEAYNEEQERLAREREERMANKRKLEDEEADRNREREEKKRRLAEESKTRREAEERAKERERRRRLGLPDLPEDTPADGDKEEDIKEEELVAKLREMNAPIKLFGEDHQARLRRYSRLIQRAAVPKKKVTDGPIPTTLEPVSGGQMIIPANIPKDQESRLFLFRQLGSYFNMVLSEWELALAKRDVSVRESFQGKQAFNAMTQSRENMTPLFRLFEKSELEDGLLEPIVEIVHKAQQRRYVDANDAYLRVSIGKAAWPIGVTMVGIHERSAREKLHQSDQQAHILSDEITRKYLQSIKRCLSFAQVRWPPEDQLQMMG
;
A
#
# COMPACT_ATOMS: atom_id res chain seq x y z
N MET A 1 -12.63 0.44 37.12
CA MET A 1 -14.02 0.70 36.73
C MET A 1 -14.87 -0.43 37.25
N ASP A 2 -15.90 -0.11 38.02
CA ASP A 2 -16.62 -1.03 38.89
C ASP A 2 -17.68 -1.84 38.11
N PHE A 3 -17.43 -3.13 37.94
CA PHE A 3 -18.26 -4.07 37.17
C PHE A 3 -19.67 -4.24 37.78
N ALA A 4 -19.81 -3.98 39.09
CA ALA A 4 -21.08 -4.05 39.80
C ALA A 4 -22.09 -2.97 39.35
N ALA A 5 -21.62 -1.79 38.96
CA ALA A 5 -22.47 -0.70 38.48
C ALA A 5 -23.01 -0.94 37.06
N LEU A 6 -22.32 -1.76 36.27
CA LEU A 6 -22.71 -2.10 34.90
C LEU A 6 -23.77 -3.22 34.87
N MET A 7 -23.65 -4.20 35.77
CA MET A 7 -24.63 -5.30 35.91
C MET A 7 -25.96 -4.85 36.51
N SER A 8 -25.97 -3.89 37.44
CA SER A 8 -27.22 -3.34 38.00
C SER A 8 -28.03 -2.54 36.98
N LYS A 9 -27.36 -1.95 35.99
CA LYS A 9 -27.98 -1.16 34.91
C LYS A 9 -28.61 -2.04 33.82
N GLU A 10 -28.14 -3.27 33.64
CA GLU A 10 -28.76 -4.23 32.72
C GLU A 10 -29.96 -4.95 33.36
N ILE A 11 -29.88 -5.30 34.65
CA ILE A 11 -30.97 -5.98 35.36
C ILE A 11 -32.21 -5.07 35.52
N SER A 12 -32.00 -3.76 35.66
CA SER A 12 -33.10 -2.77 35.75
C SER A 12 -33.79 -2.53 34.40
N LYS A 13 -33.10 -2.78 33.28
CA LYS A 13 -33.65 -2.63 31.93
C LYS A 13 -34.50 -3.84 31.49
N ALA A 14 -34.22 -5.03 32.03
CA ALA A 14 -34.95 -6.27 31.72
C ALA A 14 -36.32 -6.42 32.42
N LYS A 15 -36.66 -5.54 33.37
CA LYS A 15 -37.87 -5.66 34.21
C LYS A 15 -39.04 -4.76 33.79
N GLY A 16 -38.97 -4.09 32.64
CA GLY A 16 -39.89 -3.02 32.27
C GLY A 16 -40.63 -3.20 30.95
N SER A 17 -41.29 -4.33 30.70
CA SER A 17 -42.37 -4.41 29.70
C SER A 17 -43.19 -5.70 29.83
N ASP A 18 -44.30 -5.69 30.57
CA ASP A 18 -45.60 -6.16 30.07
C ASP A 18 -46.75 -5.75 31.02
N SER A 19 -47.95 -5.72 30.45
CA SER A 19 -49.20 -5.12 30.89
C SER A 19 -50.12 -6.07 31.68
N SER A 20 -50.91 -5.53 32.63
CA SER A 20 -52.36 -5.78 32.90
C SER A 20 -52.79 -5.60 34.38
N LYS A 21 -54.00 -5.03 34.54
CA LYS A 21 -54.77 -4.59 35.74
C LYS A 21 -55.37 -5.77 36.57
N PRO A 22 -56.18 -5.57 37.66
CA PRO A 22 -56.35 -4.45 38.63
C PRO A 22 -56.50 -4.86 40.14
N SER A 23 -56.58 -3.84 41.01
CA SER A 23 -57.32 -3.75 42.30
C SER A 23 -56.72 -4.33 43.60
N ALA A 24 -56.41 -3.46 44.57
CA ALA A 24 -57.18 -3.24 45.82
C ALA A 24 -56.43 -2.39 46.88
N LYS A 25 -57.18 -1.47 47.53
CA LYS A 25 -57.00 -0.79 48.85
C LYS A 25 -55.68 -0.03 49.12
N ASP A 26 -55.70 1.31 49.16
CA ASP A 26 -56.19 2.21 50.24
C ASP A 26 -55.34 2.17 51.52
N THR A 27 -54.60 3.25 51.80
CA THR A 27 -54.79 4.13 52.99
C THR A 27 -53.75 5.27 53.02
N GLY A 28 -54.24 6.51 52.94
CA GLY A 28 -54.02 7.53 53.99
C GLY A 28 -52.78 8.45 54.00
N LYS A 29 -53.07 9.76 53.83
CA LYS A 29 -52.38 10.99 54.36
C LYS A 29 -50.97 11.31 53.81
N GLY A 30 -50.66 12.47 53.24
CA GLY A 30 -51.34 13.77 53.15
C GLY A 30 -50.31 14.88 53.44
N SER A 31 -49.90 15.66 52.42
CA SER A 31 -49.29 17.02 52.51
C SER A 31 -48.89 17.52 51.10
N PRO A 32 -48.81 18.85 50.89
CA PRO A 32 -49.74 19.64 50.09
C PRO A 32 -49.49 19.55 48.58
N ALA A 33 -50.57 19.43 47.82
CA ALA A 33 -50.55 19.53 46.37
C ALA A 33 -50.09 20.93 45.92
N VAL A 34 -48.89 21.01 45.36
CA VAL A 34 -48.56 22.05 44.38
C VAL A 34 -49.63 21.95 43.29
N PRO A 35 -50.29 23.05 42.86
CA PRO A 35 -51.36 22.96 41.89
C PRO A 35 -50.77 22.45 40.58
N THR A 36 -50.90 21.16 40.32
CA THR A 36 -50.70 20.59 39.00
C THR A 36 -51.80 21.22 38.15
N LYS A 37 -51.42 22.24 37.37
CA LYS A 37 -52.34 22.93 36.47
C LYS A 37 -52.97 21.88 35.56
N LYS A 38 -54.21 21.50 35.87
CA LYS A 38 -54.99 20.48 35.16
C LYS A 38 -55.18 20.82 33.67
N TYR A 39 -54.94 22.08 33.30
CA TYR A 39 -54.94 22.58 31.94
C TYR A 39 -53.63 23.32 31.69
N LEU A 40 -52.74 22.71 30.90
CA LEU A 40 -51.58 23.37 30.32
C LEU A 40 -51.96 23.91 28.94
N ARG A 41 -51.54 25.14 28.62
CA ARG A 41 -51.79 25.72 27.30
C ARG A 41 -51.01 24.91 26.27
N ARG A 42 -51.64 24.56 25.15
CA ARG A 42 -50.98 23.76 24.09
C ARG A 42 -49.64 24.37 23.63
N ALA A 43 -49.58 25.71 23.59
CA ALA A 43 -48.36 26.45 23.29
C ALA A 43 -47.21 26.15 24.27
N ASP A 44 -47.49 26.06 25.57
CA ASP A 44 -46.47 25.81 26.60
C ASP A 44 -45.96 24.35 26.55
N VAL A 45 -46.84 23.41 26.18
CA VAL A 45 -46.49 21.98 26.02
C VAL A 45 -45.66 21.74 24.76
N GLU A 46 -45.99 22.43 23.66
CA GLU A 46 -45.20 22.35 22.42
C GLU A 46 -43.86 23.06 22.57
N ALA A 47 -43.81 24.21 23.25
CA ALA A 47 -42.56 24.89 23.58
C ALA A 47 -41.63 23.99 24.41
N ALA A 48 -42.13 23.35 25.46
CA ALA A 48 -41.35 22.41 26.27
C ALA A 48 -40.87 21.18 25.48
N ARG A 49 -41.66 20.70 24.49
CA ARG A 49 -41.24 19.60 23.61
C ARG A 49 -40.13 20.02 22.66
N ILE A 50 -40.22 21.23 22.09
CA ILE A 50 -39.19 21.78 21.20
C ILE A 50 -37.90 22.05 21.97
N GLU A 51 -38.00 22.60 23.18
CA GLU A 51 -36.85 22.83 24.06
C GLU A 51 -36.15 21.52 24.42
N ALA A 52 -36.90 20.49 24.85
CA ALA A 52 -36.33 19.16 25.12
C ALA A 52 -35.67 18.51 23.89
N TYR A 53 -36.25 18.70 22.70
CA TYR A 53 -35.65 18.22 21.45
C TYR A 53 -34.34 18.95 21.12
N ASN A 54 -34.32 20.27 21.28
CA ASN A 54 -33.13 21.08 21.02
C ASN A 54 -32.01 20.78 22.03
N GLU A 55 -32.34 20.64 23.31
CA GLU A 55 -31.39 20.21 24.34
C GLU A 55 -30.80 18.82 24.05
N GLU A 56 -31.62 17.89 23.56
CA GLU A 56 -31.15 16.56 23.15
C GLU A 56 -30.23 16.62 21.93
N GLN A 57 -30.57 17.44 20.93
CA GLN A 57 -29.70 17.66 19.76
C GLN A 57 -28.37 18.32 20.15
N GLU A 58 -28.39 19.32 21.02
CA GLU A 58 -27.17 19.96 21.51
C GLU A 58 -26.29 19.00 22.33
N ARG A 59 -26.90 18.13 23.14
CA ARG A 59 -26.17 17.10 23.88
C ARG A 59 -25.49 16.11 22.94
N LEU A 60 -26.19 15.67 21.90
CA LEU A 60 -25.64 14.78 20.87
C LEU A 60 -24.53 15.47 20.04
N ALA A 61 -24.66 16.77 19.77
CA ALA A 61 -23.64 17.55 19.09
C ALA A 61 -22.37 17.68 19.94
N ARG A 62 -22.51 18.02 21.23
CA ARG A 62 -21.39 18.09 22.18
C ARG A 62 -20.69 16.74 22.35
N GLU A 63 -21.44 15.65 22.47
CA GLU A 63 -20.84 14.30 22.58
C GLU A 63 -20.04 13.93 21.32
N ARG A 64 -20.53 14.28 20.13
CA ARG A 64 -19.80 14.07 18.87
C ARG A 64 -18.54 14.92 18.80
N GLU A 65 -18.61 16.17 19.22
CA GLU A 65 -17.46 17.09 19.25
C GLU A 65 -16.40 16.61 20.23
N GLU A 66 -16.77 16.22 21.44
CA GLU A 66 -15.86 15.63 22.43
C GLU A 66 -15.22 14.33 21.94
N ARG A 67 -16.00 13.46 21.27
CA ARG A 67 -15.45 12.23 20.67
C ARG A 67 -14.44 12.55 19.57
N MET A 68 -14.71 13.54 18.72
CA MET A 68 -13.78 13.97 17.67
C MET A 68 -12.53 14.64 18.24
N ALA A 69 -12.67 15.45 19.29
CA ALA A 69 -11.55 16.08 19.98
C ALA A 69 -10.65 15.05 20.67
N ASN A 70 -11.24 14.07 21.38
CA ASN A 70 -10.50 12.96 21.99
C ASN A 70 -9.80 12.10 20.93
N LYS A 71 -10.44 11.86 19.78
CA LYS A 71 -9.81 11.13 18.67
C LYS A 71 -8.59 11.88 18.12
N ARG A 72 -8.70 13.18 17.85
CA ARG A 72 -7.57 13.99 17.38
C ARG A 72 -6.41 14.01 18.38
N LYS A 73 -6.74 14.16 19.67
CA LYS A 73 -5.74 14.13 20.74
C LYS A 73 -4.98 12.78 20.79
N LEU A 74 -5.69 11.66 20.64
CA LEU A 74 -5.07 10.34 20.61
C LEU A 74 -4.19 10.13 19.36
N GLU A 75 -4.64 10.62 18.20
CA GLU A 75 -3.87 10.57 16.94
C GLU A 75 -2.59 11.42 17.05
N ASP A 76 -2.66 12.61 17.65
CA ASP A 76 -1.49 13.47 17.89
C ASP A 76 -0.50 12.82 18.88
N GLU A 77 -0.98 12.27 20.00
CA GLU A 77 -0.15 11.55 20.97
C GLU A 77 0.51 10.29 20.37
N GLU A 78 -0.18 9.59 19.47
CA GLU A 78 0.37 8.43 18.76
C GLU A 78 1.42 8.83 17.73
N ALA A 79 1.20 9.93 17.00
CA ALA A 79 2.17 10.48 16.07
C ALA A 79 3.45 10.92 16.79
N ASP A 80 3.35 11.53 17.96
CA ASP A 80 4.50 11.89 18.80
C ASP A 80 5.29 10.66 19.26
N ARG A 81 4.61 9.64 19.79
CA ARG A 81 5.25 8.36 20.16
C ARG A 81 5.94 7.69 18.97
N ASN A 82 5.39 7.81 17.77
CA ASN A 82 6.00 7.24 16.58
C ASN A 82 7.25 8.02 16.14
N ARG A 83 7.21 9.36 16.18
CA ARG A 83 8.37 10.23 15.93
C ARG A 83 9.53 9.89 16.88
N GLU A 84 9.26 9.75 18.18
CA GLU A 84 10.28 9.36 19.17
C GLU A 84 10.90 7.98 18.88
N ARG A 85 10.09 7.00 18.46
CA ARG A 85 10.58 5.66 18.09
C ARG A 85 11.47 5.72 16.85
N GLU A 86 11.09 6.49 15.84
CA GLU A 86 11.89 6.67 14.62
C GLU A 86 13.21 7.37 14.90
N GLU A 87 13.23 8.41 15.74
CA GLU A 87 14.46 9.09 16.14
C GLU A 87 15.39 8.18 16.95
N LYS A 88 14.84 7.39 17.88
CA LYS A 88 15.61 6.39 18.63
C LYS A 88 16.20 5.33 17.69
N LYS A 89 15.42 4.87 16.71
CA LYS A 89 15.87 3.90 15.69
C LYS A 89 16.96 4.50 14.79
N ARG A 90 16.82 5.76 14.38
CA ARG A 90 17.82 6.50 13.59
C ARG A 90 19.14 6.62 14.37
N ARG A 91 19.07 7.01 15.65
CA ARG A 91 20.25 7.11 16.51
C ARG A 91 20.97 5.77 16.69
N LEU A 92 20.21 4.69 16.94
CA LEU A 92 20.79 3.34 17.06
C LEU A 92 21.39 2.84 15.74
N ALA A 93 20.79 3.17 14.59
CA ALA A 93 21.33 2.82 13.28
C ALA A 93 22.62 3.57 12.97
N GLU A 94 22.69 4.85 13.32
CA GLU A 94 23.89 5.69 13.19
C GLU A 94 25.02 5.17 14.10
N GLU A 95 24.71 4.84 15.36
CA GLU A 95 25.66 4.24 16.31
C GLU A 95 26.14 2.83 15.87
N SER A 96 25.26 2.02 15.28
CA SER A 96 25.66 0.73 14.70
C SER A 96 26.52 0.91 13.45
N LYS A 97 26.29 1.95 12.65
CA LYS A 97 27.05 2.22 11.43
C LYS A 97 28.46 2.68 11.80
N THR A 98 28.60 3.62 12.73
CA THR A 98 29.91 4.07 13.23
C THR A 98 30.70 2.93 13.86
N ARG A 99 30.05 2.03 14.61
CA ARG A 99 30.69 0.83 15.17
C ARG A 99 31.21 -0.12 14.09
N ARG A 100 30.42 -0.38 13.04
CA ARG A 100 30.84 -1.24 11.91
C ARG A 100 32.01 -0.64 11.14
N GLU A 101 31.94 0.66 10.84
CA GLU A 101 33.02 1.37 10.14
C GLU A 101 34.32 1.42 10.97
N ALA A 102 34.22 1.51 12.29
CA ALA A 102 35.39 1.45 13.17
C ALA A 102 36.01 0.05 13.22
N GLU A 103 35.18 -1.00 13.25
CA GLU A 103 35.63 -2.39 13.24
C GLU A 103 36.28 -2.77 11.88
N GLU A 104 35.70 -2.33 10.76
CA GLU A 104 36.28 -2.50 9.43
C GLU A 104 37.62 -1.78 9.30
N ARG A 105 37.71 -0.52 9.77
CA ARG A 105 38.99 0.23 9.81
C ARG A 105 40.03 -0.44 10.69
N ALA A 106 39.63 -1.04 11.82
CA ALA A 106 40.54 -1.79 12.68
C ALA A 106 41.06 -3.06 11.98
N LYS A 107 40.18 -3.82 11.31
CA LYS A 107 40.54 -5.00 10.52
C LYS A 107 41.44 -4.65 9.32
N GLU A 108 41.20 -3.51 8.67
CA GLU A 108 42.05 -3.04 7.58
C GLU A 108 43.45 -2.66 8.08
N ARG A 109 43.55 -1.94 9.21
CA ARG A 109 44.84 -1.63 9.86
C ARG A 109 45.60 -2.90 10.24
N GLU A 110 44.92 -3.90 10.81
CA GLU A 110 45.53 -5.18 11.17
C GLU A 110 46.01 -5.95 9.93
N ARG A 111 45.23 -5.98 8.84
CA ARG A 111 45.64 -6.58 7.56
C ARG A 111 46.88 -5.90 6.98
N ARG A 112 46.95 -4.56 7.00
CA ARG A 112 48.10 -3.80 6.50
C ARG A 112 49.35 -4.00 7.34
N ARG A 113 49.21 -4.01 8.68
CA ARG A 113 50.28 -4.34 9.62
C ARG A 113 50.84 -5.75 9.38
N ARG A 114 49.98 -6.73 9.08
CA ARG A 114 50.39 -8.11 8.74
C ARG A 114 51.14 -8.19 7.41
N LEU A 115 50.87 -7.28 6.47
CA LEU A 115 51.47 -7.23 5.14
C LEU A 115 52.70 -6.30 5.05
N GLY A 116 53.10 -5.65 6.16
CA GLY A 116 54.25 -4.74 6.19
C GLY A 116 54.05 -3.42 5.43
N LEU A 117 52.79 -3.03 5.18
CA LEU A 117 52.42 -1.81 4.47
C LEU A 117 52.17 -0.67 5.49
N PRO A 118 52.58 0.59 5.20
CA PRO A 118 52.33 1.73 6.09
C PRO A 118 50.85 1.89 6.46
N ASP A 119 50.58 2.35 7.70
CA ASP A 119 49.23 2.63 8.17
C ASP A 119 48.52 3.66 7.27
N LEU A 120 47.19 3.55 7.14
CA LEU A 120 46.42 4.61 6.50
C LEU A 120 46.66 5.93 7.26
N PRO A 121 46.83 7.06 6.55
CA PRO A 121 46.83 8.37 7.18
C PRO A 121 45.60 8.50 8.08
N GLU A 122 45.78 8.98 9.30
CA GLU A 122 44.63 9.44 10.09
C GLU A 122 44.02 10.63 9.34
N ASP A 123 42.71 10.58 9.08
CA ASP A 123 41.91 11.75 8.74
C ASP A 123 41.89 12.69 9.96
N THR A 124 43.04 13.30 10.22
CA THR A 124 43.05 14.68 10.69
C THR A 124 42.24 15.48 9.66
N PRO A 125 41.51 16.54 10.05
CA PRO A 125 41.02 17.53 9.10
C PRO A 125 42.25 18.30 8.57
N ALA A 126 43.17 17.58 7.95
CA ALA A 126 44.23 18.12 7.14
C ALA A 126 43.54 18.76 5.95
N ASP A 127 43.89 20.02 5.76
CA ASP A 127 43.75 20.82 4.55
C ASP A 127 42.84 20.21 3.50
N GLY A 128 41.70 20.89 3.35
CA GLY A 128 40.67 20.58 2.39
C GLY A 128 41.25 19.93 1.15
N ASP A 129 40.59 18.84 0.76
CA ASP A 129 40.60 18.33 -0.60
C ASP A 129 41.07 19.45 -1.51
N LYS A 130 42.22 19.28 -2.14
CA LYS A 130 42.54 20.07 -3.33
C LYS A 130 41.45 19.70 -4.34
N GLU A 131 40.25 20.26 -4.14
CA GLU A 131 39.27 20.56 -5.16
C GLU A 131 40.15 21.14 -6.25
N GLU A 132 40.32 20.39 -7.33
CA GLU A 132 41.06 20.87 -8.49
C GLU A 132 40.55 22.29 -8.75
N ASP A 133 41.43 23.28 -8.58
CA ASP A 133 41.05 24.70 -8.60
C ASP A 133 40.76 25.08 -10.05
N ILE A 134 39.60 24.65 -10.53
CA ILE A 134 39.12 24.90 -11.88
C ILE A 134 38.88 26.40 -11.93
N LYS A 135 39.69 27.09 -12.72
CA LYS A 135 39.59 28.54 -12.94
C LYS A 135 38.14 28.92 -13.26
N GLU A 136 37.72 30.08 -12.75
CA GLU A 136 36.32 30.54 -12.86
C GLU A 136 35.79 30.53 -14.29
N GLU A 137 36.63 30.87 -15.28
CA GLU A 137 36.29 30.85 -16.71
C GLU A 137 35.98 29.43 -17.22
N GLU A 138 36.79 28.45 -16.82
CA GLU A 138 36.59 27.04 -17.18
C GLU A 138 35.35 26.47 -16.50
N LEU A 139 35.12 26.81 -15.22
CA LEU A 139 33.95 26.39 -14.46
C LEU A 139 32.65 26.93 -15.08
N VAL A 140 32.66 28.18 -15.54
CA VAL A 140 31.54 28.80 -16.26
C VAL A 140 31.30 28.09 -17.59
N ALA A 141 32.35 27.81 -18.37
CA ALA A 141 32.24 27.09 -19.63
C ALA A 141 31.64 25.68 -19.43
N LYS A 142 32.17 24.93 -18.47
CA LYS A 142 31.70 23.57 -18.11
C LYS A 142 30.25 23.56 -17.60
N LEU A 143 29.82 24.56 -16.83
CA LEU A 143 28.43 24.69 -16.38
C LEU A 143 27.47 25.04 -17.54
N ARG A 144 27.91 25.88 -18.48
CA ARG A 144 27.15 26.19 -19.71
C ARG A 144 26.98 24.96 -20.59
N GLU A 145 28.04 24.17 -20.76
CA GLU A 145 27.99 22.91 -21.53
C GLU A 145 26.96 21.93 -20.94
N MET A 146 26.84 21.87 -19.61
CA MET A 146 25.84 21.05 -18.91
C MET A 146 24.44 21.70 -18.82
N ASN A 147 24.20 22.84 -19.48
CA ASN A 147 22.96 23.63 -19.38
C ASN A 147 22.53 23.91 -17.92
N ALA A 148 23.50 24.07 -17.02
CA ALA A 148 23.25 24.40 -15.62
C ALA A 148 23.38 25.92 -15.39
N PRO A 149 22.64 26.50 -14.42
CA PRO A 149 22.80 27.92 -14.06
C PRO A 149 24.27 28.25 -13.71
N ILE A 150 24.80 29.35 -14.25
CA ILE A 150 26.21 29.72 -14.08
C ILE A 150 26.51 30.05 -12.61
N LYS A 151 25.64 30.84 -11.96
CA LYS A 151 25.75 31.24 -10.56
C LYS A 151 24.37 31.26 -9.92
N LEU A 152 24.24 30.72 -8.71
CA LEU A 152 23.05 30.85 -7.89
C LEU A 152 23.19 32.04 -6.92
N PHE A 153 22.06 32.57 -6.43
CA PHE A 153 22.06 33.67 -5.47
C PHE A 153 22.78 33.27 -4.18
N GLY A 154 23.73 34.10 -3.72
CA GLY A 154 24.54 33.83 -2.52
C GLY A 154 25.63 32.76 -2.69
N GLU A 155 25.87 32.24 -3.91
CA GLU A 155 26.88 31.21 -4.16
C GLU A 155 28.30 31.81 -4.29
N ASP A 156 29.24 31.34 -3.47
CA ASP A 156 30.68 31.61 -3.58
C ASP A 156 31.38 30.66 -4.59
N HIS A 157 32.67 30.88 -4.88
CA HIS A 157 33.40 30.09 -5.88
C HIS A 157 33.49 28.60 -5.48
N GLN A 158 33.78 28.32 -4.20
CA GLN A 158 33.86 26.94 -3.68
C GLN A 158 32.50 26.23 -3.70
N ALA A 159 31.40 26.91 -3.36
CA ALA A 159 30.06 26.34 -3.48
C ALA A 159 29.71 26.01 -4.94
N ARG A 160 30.18 26.84 -5.88
CA ARG A 160 30.05 26.58 -7.32
C ARG A 160 30.84 25.35 -7.76
N LEU A 161 32.07 25.17 -7.27
CA LEU A 161 32.90 23.97 -7.49
C LEU A 161 32.22 22.73 -6.93
N ARG A 162 31.76 22.76 -5.68
CA ARG A 162 30.99 21.65 -5.06
C ARG A 162 29.73 21.31 -5.85
N ARG A 163 29.01 22.31 -6.36
CA ARG A 163 27.84 22.08 -7.23
C ARG A 163 28.23 21.45 -8.54
N TYR A 164 29.30 21.92 -9.17
CA TYR A 164 29.83 21.34 -10.41
C TYR A 164 30.26 19.87 -10.20
N SER A 165 31.02 19.57 -9.15
CA SER A 165 31.41 18.20 -8.79
C SER A 165 30.20 17.32 -8.53
N ARG A 166 29.17 17.82 -7.83
CA ARG A 166 27.90 17.09 -7.64
C ARG A 166 27.15 16.86 -8.95
N LEU A 167 27.17 17.83 -9.87
CA LEU A 167 26.55 17.69 -11.19
C LEU A 167 27.29 16.65 -12.05
N ILE A 168 28.63 16.65 -12.04
CA ILE A 168 29.42 15.61 -12.70
C ILE A 168 29.12 14.25 -12.09
N GLN A 169 29.17 14.12 -10.77
CA GLN A 169 28.85 12.85 -10.09
C GLN A 169 27.45 12.37 -10.46
N ARG A 170 26.46 13.28 -10.50
CA ARG A 170 25.09 12.96 -10.92
C ARG A 170 24.98 12.61 -12.40
N ALA A 171 25.80 13.21 -13.27
CA ALA A 171 25.85 12.90 -14.69
C ALA A 171 26.59 11.59 -14.98
N ALA A 172 27.59 11.25 -14.16
CA ALA A 172 28.36 10.02 -14.22
C ALA A 172 27.55 8.80 -13.75
N VAL A 173 26.56 8.98 -12.87
CA VAL A 173 25.58 7.93 -12.57
C VAL A 173 24.73 7.71 -13.83
N PRO A 174 24.80 6.53 -14.48
CA PRO A 174 24.00 6.25 -15.66
C PRO A 174 22.52 6.31 -15.27
N LYS A 175 21.82 7.34 -15.75
CA LYS A 175 20.36 7.41 -15.64
C LYS A 175 19.81 6.21 -16.39
N LYS A 176 19.32 5.19 -15.67
CA LYS A 176 18.58 4.09 -16.28
C LYS A 176 17.47 4.71 -17.11
N LYS A 177 17.47 4.46 -18.42
CA LYS A 177 16.45 4.99 -19.33
C LYS A 177 15.12 4.38 -18.89
N VAL A 178 14.25 5.20 -18.33
CA VAL A 178 12.90 4.79 -17.96
C VAL A 178 12.06 4.88 -19.23
N THR A 179 11.43 3.79 -19.61
CA THR A 179 10.59 3.71 -20.79
C THR A 179 9.29 4.45 -20.57
N ASP A 180 8.81 5.13 -21.61
CA ASP A 180 7.50 5.79 -21.59
C ASP A 180 6.41 4.74 -21.82
N GLY A 181 5.69 4.40 -20.76
CA GLY A 181 4.63 3.39 -20.76
C GLY A 181 3.75 3.55 -19.51
N PRO A 182 2.59 2.88 -19.43
CA PRO A 182 1.67 3.03 -18.31
C PRO A 182 2.34 2.81 -16.96
N ILE A 183 3.23 1.81 -16.89
CA ILE A 183 4.12 1.61 -15.76
C ILE A 183 5.53 1.97 -16.21
N PRO A 184 6.10 3.08 -15.69
CA PRO A 184 7.48 3.46 -15.98
C PRO A 184 8.43 2.35 -15.51
N THR A 185 9.25 1.83 -16.43
CA THR A 185 10.19 0.74 -16.12
C THR A 185 11.55 0.96 -16.75
N THR A 186 12.58 0.35 -16.16
CA THR A 186 13.94 0.32 -16.70
C THR A 186 14.18 -0.85 -17.66
N LEU A 187 13.19 -1.74 -17.82
CA LEU A 187 13.23 -2.84 -18.79
C LEU A 187 13.08 -2.30 -20.21
N GLU A 188 14.01 -2.67 -21.09
CA GLU A 188 13.89 -2.33 -22.51
C GLU A 188 12.67 -3.00 -23.15
N PRO A 189 11.74 -2.25 -23.78
CA PRO A 189 10.53 -2.80 -24.35
C PRO A 189 10.86 -3.76 -25.49
N VAL A 190 10.09 -4.84 -25.56
CA VAL A 190 10.20 -5.87 -26.60
C VAL A 190 9.17 -5.58 -27.68
N SER A 191 9.57 -5.73 -28.94
CA SER A 191 8.67 -5.56 -30.09
C SER A 191 7.56 -6.63 -30.12
N GLY A 192 6.42 -6.32 -30.74
CA GLY A 192 5.25 -7.20 -30.72
C GLY A 192 5.50 -8.64 -31.19
N GLY A 193 6.31 -8.83 -32.24
CA GLY A 193 6.65 -10.17 -32.76
C GLY A 193 7.50 -11.01 -31.80
N GLN A 194 8.21 -10.37 -30.87
CA GLN A 194 9.05 -11.02 -29.87
C GLN A 194 8.39 -11.09 -28.49
N MET A 195 7.17 -10.57 -28.33
CA MET A 195 6.44 -10.56 -27.05
C MET A 195 5.73 -11.89 -26.74
N ILE A 196 6.00 -12.94 -27.50
CA ILE A 196 5.40 -14.27 -27.31
C ILE A 196 6.05 -14.95 -26.12
N ILE A 197 5.25 -15.22 -25.09
CA ILE A 197 5.72 -15.86 -23.86
C ILE A 197 5.80 -17.37 -24.07
N PRO A 198 6.93 -18.02 -23.73
CA PRO A 198 7.06 -19.47 -23.80
C PRO A 198 6.16 -20.16 -22.77
N ALA A 199 5.78 -21.42 -23.02
CA ALA A 199 4.96 -22.19 -22.08
C ALA A 199 5.68 -22.53 -20.76
N ASN A 200 7.00 -22.66 -20.82
CA ASN A 200 7.86 -23.02 -19.69
C ASN A 200 8.89 -21.93 -19.44
N ILE A 201 9.30 -21.78 -18.18
CA ILE A 201 10.37 -20.85 -17.80
C ILE A 201 11.71 -21.34 -18.39
N PRO A 202 12.44 -20.48 -19.13
CA PRO A 202 13.79 -20.79 -19.55
C PRO A 202 14.75 -20.95 -18.37
N LYS A 203 15.64 -21.95 -18.43
CA LYS A 203 16.64 -22.20 -17.39
C LYS A 203 17.84 -21.25 -17.46
N ASP A 204 18.12 -20.71 -18.64
CA ASP A 204 19.26 -19.84 -18.86
C ASP A 204 19.00 -18.44 -18.29
N GLN A 205 20.02 -17.83 -17.69
CA GLN A 205 19.91 -16.51 -17.08
C GLN A 205 19.53 -15.44 -18.10
N GLU A 206 20.15 -15.43 -19.28
CA GLU A 206 19.83 -14.46 -20.34
C GLU A 206 18.40 -14.62 -20.86
N SER A 207 17.96 -15.85 -21.08
CA SER A 207 16.60 -16.17 -21.51
C SER A 207 15.57 -15.80 -20.44
N ARG A 208 15.90 -15.94 -19.15
CA ARG A 208 15.06 -15.50 -18.03
C ARG A 208 14.97 -13.97 -17.95
N LEU A 209 16.08 -13.25 -18.16
CA LEU A 209 16.07 -11.78 -18.27
C LEU A 209 15.21 -11.32 -19.45
N PHE A 210 15.31 -12.02 -20.59
CA PHE A 210 14.46 -11.75 -21.76
C PHE A 210 12.98 -11.99 -21.45
N LEU A 211 12.65 -13.09 -20.77
CA LEU A 211 11.29 -13.37 -20.32
C LEU A 211 10.71 -12.23 -19.47
N PHE A 212 11.46 -11.68 -18.52
CA PHE A 212 11.02 -10.52 -17.73
C PHE A 212 10.73 -9.29 -18.58
N ARG A 213 11.55 -9.03 -19.61
CA ARG A 213 11.30 -7.97 -20.59
C ARG A 213 10.02 -8.22 -21.40
N GLN A 214 9.79 -9.47 -21.83
CA GLN A 214 8.57 -9.84 -22.56
C GLN A 214 7.33 -9.67 -21.68
N LEU A 215 7.38 -10.11 -20.42
CA LEU A 215 6.28 -9.96 -19.44
C LEU A 215 5.98 -8.49 -19.17
N GLY A 216 7.00 -7.68 -18.89
CA GLY A 216 6.83 -6.24 -18.67
C GLY A 216 6.24 -5.53 -19.89
N SER A 217 6.71 -5.89 -21.09
CA SER A 217 6.18 -5.35 -22.36
C SER A 217 4.73 -5.75 -22.60
N TYR A 218 4.38 -7.01 -22.32
CA TYR A 218 3.00 -7.51 -22.45
C TYR A 218 2.05 -6.77 -21.53
N PHE A 219 2.37 -6.64 -20.25
CA PHE A 219 1.50 -5.95 -19.30
C PHE A 219 1.39 -4.45 -19.62
N ASN A 220 2.48 -3.79 -20.00
CA ASN A 220 2.41 -2.39 -20.45
C ASN A 220 1.54 -2.25 -21.71
N MET A 221 1.65 -3.15 -22.68
CA MET A 221 0.79 -3.16 -23.86
C MET A 221 -0.70 -3.32 -23.49
N VAL A 222 -1.03 -4.28 -22.62
CA VAL A 222 -2.41 -4.50 -22.17
C VAL A 222 -2.97 -3.28 -21.42
N LEU A 223 -2.20 -2.67 -20.54
CA LEU A 223 -2.60 -1.48 -19.80
C LEU A 223 -2.78 -0.26 -20.73
N SER A 224 -1.90 -0.08 -21.72
CA SER A 224 -2.03 0.96 -22.74
C SER A 224 -3.30 0.76 -23.57
N GLU A 225 -3.56 -0.46 -24.04
CA GLU A 225 -4.80 -0.76 -24.78
C GLU A 225 -6.05 -0.56 -23.90
N TRP A 226 -5.96 -0.86 -22.60
CA TRP A 226 -7.06 -0.62 -21.67
C TRP A 226 -7.33 0.88 -21.50
N GLU A 227 -6.30 1.68 -21.26
CA GLU A 227 -6.43 3.14 -21.17
C GLU A 227 -7.01 3.74 -22.46
N LEU A 228 -6.50 3.32 -23.62
CA LEU A 228 -7.03 3.75 -24.93
C LEU A 228 -8.49 3.34 -25.12
N ALA A 229 -8.87 2.12 -24.74
CA ALA A 229 -10.25 1.65 -24.83
C ALA A 229 -11.20 2.43 -23.92
N LEU A 230 -10.74 2.86 -22.73
CA LEU A 230 -11.51 3.74 -21.85
C LEU A 230 -11.62 5.16 -22.40
N ALA A 231 -10.54 5.68 -22.98
CA ALA A 231 -10.50 7.03 -23.55
C ALA A 231 -11.40 7.20 -24.79
N LYS A 232 -11.57 6.14 -25.58
CA LYS A 232 -12.43 6.11 -26.79
C LYS A 232 -13.93 6.05 -26.50
N ARG A 233 -14.35 5.86 -25.24
CA ARG A 233 -15.78 5.81 -24.88
C ARG A 233 -16.41 7.20 -25.01
N ASP A 234 -17.72 7.21 -25.28
CA ASP A 234 -18.50 8.45 -25.30
C ASP A 234 -18.36 9.22 -23.98
N VAL A 235 -18.37 10.55 -24.07
CA VAL A 235 -18.20 11.44 -22.92
C VAL A 235 -19.25 11.15 -21.84
N SER A 236 -20.50 10.89 -22.23
CA SER A 236 -21.60 10.52 -21.33
C SER A 236 -21.30 9.24 -20.53
N VAL A 237 -20.74 8.21 -21.19
CA VAL A 237 -20.35 6.95 -20.55
C VAL A 237 -19.16 7.18 -19.63
N ARG A 238 -18.19 8.00 -20.05
CA ARG A 238 -16.97 8.28 -19.29
C ARG A 238 -17.27 9.06 -17.99
N GLU A 239 -18.23 9.98 -18.03
CA GLU A 239 -18.66 10.76 -16.87
C GLU A 239 -19.65 10.03 -15.96
N SER A 240 -20.28 8.97 -16.46
CA SER A 240 -21.16 8.10 -15.68
C SER A 240 -20.43 7.46 -14.50
N PHE A 241 -21.20 7.03 -13.49
CA PHE A 241 -20.66 6.31 -12.34
C PHE A 241 -19.87 5.06 -12.75
N GLN A 242 -20.41 4.28 -13.70
CA GLN A 242 -19.75 3.07 -14.20
C GLN A 242 -18.45 3.39 -14.97
N GLY A 243 -18.43 4.45 -15.77
CA GLY A 243 -17.24 4.91 -16.47
C GLY A 243 -16.12 5.33 -15.53
N LYS A 244 -16.44 6.13 -14.52
CA LYS A 244 -15.50 6.54 -13.46
C LYS A 244 -14.99 5.34 -12.67
N GLN A 245 -15.86 4.40 -12.31
CA GLN A 245 -15.45 3.17 -11.62
C GLN A 245 -14.49 2.33 -12.47
N ALA A 246 -14.77 2.16 -13.76
CA ALA A 246 -13.90 1.42 -14.68
C ALA A 246 -12.52 2.09 -14.83
N PHE A 247 -12.48 3.42 -14.90
CA PHE A 247 -11.22 4.19 -14.95
C PHE A 247 -10.43 4.04 -13.64
N ASN A 248 -11.08 4.17 -12.49
CA ASN A 248 -10.44 3.97 -11.19
C ASN A 248 -9.89 2.54 -11.04
N ALA A 249 -10.62 1.53 -11.52
CA ALA A 249 -10.16 0.15 -11.50
C ALA A 249 -8.90 -0.06 -12.36
N MET A 250 -8.82 0.59 -13.53
CA MET A 250 -7.63 0.57 -14.39
C MET A 250 -6.44 1.24 -13.71
N THR A 251 -6.61 2.46 -13.20
CA THR A 251 -5.57 3.22 -12.50
C THR A 251 -5.04 2.46 -11.28
N GLN A 252 -5.94 1.89 -10.47
CA GLN A 252 -5.55 1.07 -9.32
C GLN A 252 -4.78 -0.18 -9.74
N SER A 253 -5.16 -0.82 -10.86
CA SER A 253 -4.45 -2.01 -11.37
C SER A 253 -3.04 -1.65 -11.80
N ARG A 254 -2.86 -0.52 -12.49
CA ARG A 254 -1.55 0.02 -12.87
C ARG A 254 -0.66 0.28 -11.64
N GLU A 255 -1.19 0.94 -10.62
CA GLU A 255 -0.45 1.22 -9.38
C GLU A 255 -0.06 -0.06 -8.65
N ASN A 256 -1.01 -0.98 -8.48
CA ASN A 256 -0.80 -2.25 -7.81
C ASN A 256 0.20 -3.17 -8.53
N MET A 257 0.40 -3.00 -9.85
CA MET A 257 1.40 -3.74 -10.63
C MET A 257 2.80 -3.14 -10.58
N THR A 258 2.97 -1.91 -10.11
CA THR A 258 4.30 -1.26 -10.01
C THR A 258 5.32 -2.10 -9.23
N PRO A 259 4.98 -2.73 -8.08
CA PRO A 259 5.91 -3.61 -7.37
C PRO A 259 6.35 -4.83 -8.19
N LEU A 260 5.46 -5.39 -9.01
CA LEU A 260 5.78 -6.53 -9.88
C LEU A 260 6.80 -6.13 -10.96
N PHE A 261 6.68 -4.94 -11.55
CA PHE A 261 7.67 -4.42 -12.49
C PHE A 261 9.05 -4.23 -11.83
N ARG A 262 9.10 -3.79 -10.58
CA ARG A 262 10.36 -3.71 -9.82
C ARG A 262 10.98 -5.09 -9.60
N LEU A 263 10.17 -6.13 -9.38
CA LEU A 263 10.66 -7.51 -9.26
C LEU A 263 11.20 -8.02 -10.59
N PHE A 264 10.57 -7.67 -11.72
CA PHE A 264 11.08 -7.99 -13.06
C PHE A 264 12.41 -7.29 -13.35
N GLU A 265 12.53 -5.99 -13.02
CA GLU A 265 13.77 -5.21 -13.20
C GLU A 265 14.96 -5.78 -12.42
N LYS A 266 14.71 -6.32 -11.23
CA LYS A 266 15.74 -6.94 -10.39
C LYS A 266 15.92 -8.43 -10.64
N SER A 267 15.00 -9.05 -11.39
CA SER A 267 14.95 -10.52 -11.57
C SER A 267 14.86 -11.30 -10.25
N GLU A 268 14.17 -10.72 -9.26
CA GLU A 268 14.01 -11.28 -7.90
C GLU A 268 12.68 -12.02 -7.69
N LEU A 269 11.88 -12.20 -8.76
CA LEU A 269 10.61 -12.91 -8.65
C LEU A 269 10.85 -14.42 -8.47
N GLU A 270 10.31 -14.97 -7.38
CA GLU A 270 10.39 -16.39 -7.04
C GLU A 270 9.69 -17.28 -8.09
N ASP A 271 10.27 -18.45 -8.37
CA ASP A 271 9.78 -19.38 -9.39
C ASP A 271 8.33 -19.82 -9.11
N GLY A 272 7.95 -19.98 -7.83
CA GLY A 272 6.58 -20.33 -7.43
C GLY A 272 5.51 -19.31 -7.81
N LEU A 273 5.89 -18.05 -8.07
CA LEU A 273 5.01 -16.99 -8.58
C LEU A 273 5.22 -16.76 -10.07
N LEU A 274 6.46 -16.86 -10.55
CA LEU A 274 6.79 -16.69 -11.96
C LEU A 274 6.12 -17.76 -12.83
N GLU A 275 6.12 -19.03 -12.41
CA GLU A 275 5.52 -20.14 -13.17
C GLU A 275 4.02 -19.90 -13.47
N PRO A 276 3.16 -19.63 -12.47
CA PRO A 276 1.77 -19.29 -12.73
C PRO A 276 1.59 -18.04 -13.60
N ILE A 277 2.40 -16.99 -13.39
CA ILE A 277 2.28 -15.75 -14.17
C ILE A 277 2.59 -16.00 -15.65
N VAL A 278 3.63 -16.78 -15.95
CA VAL A 278 3.98 -17.22 -17.30
C VAL A 278 2.86 -18.06 -17.90
N GLU A 279 2.32 -19.03 -17.15
CA GLU A 279 1.21 -19.89 -17.59
C GLU A 279 -0.04 -19.05 -17.93
N ILE A 280 -0.41 -18.08 -17.08
CA ILE A 280 -1.55 -17.18 -17.30
C ILE A 280 -1.35 -16.37 -18.59
N VAL A 281 -0.19 -15.73 -18.76
CA VAL A 281 0.08 -14.85 -19.91
C VAL A 281 0.15 -15.66 -21.21
N HIS A 282 0.83 -16.81 -21.18
CA HIS A 282 0.95 -17.71 -22.33
C HIS A 282 -0.43 -18.16 -22.84
N LYS A 283 -1.31 -18.61 -21.94
CA LYS A 283 -2.67 -19.02 -22.28
C LYS A 283 -3.55 -17.85 -22.71
N ALA A 284 -3.38 -16.67 -22.11
CA ALA A 284 -4.07 -15.46 -22.52
C ALA A 284 -3.69 -15.04 -23.95
N GLN A 285 -2.43 -15.18 -24.35
CA GLN A 285 -1.96 -14.92 -25.71
C GLN A 285 -2.56 -15.90 -26.73
N GLN A 286 -2.84 -17.13 -26.32
CA GLN A 286 -3.57 -18.14 -27.12
C GLN A 286 -5.09 -17.94 -27.09
N ARG A 287 -5.59 -16.89 -26.42
CA ARG A 287 -7.01 -16.64 -26.21
C ARG A 287 -7.75 -17.78 -25.50
N ARG A 288 -7.04 -18.55 -24.66
CA ARG A 288 -7.62 -19.60 -23.80
C ARG A 288 -7.87 -19.05 -22.41
N TYR A 289 -8.90 -18.20 -22.28
CA TYR A 289 -9.10 -17.42 -21.06
C TYR A 289 -9.60 -18.22 -19.86
N VAL A 290 -10.33 -19.31 -20.08
CA VAL A 290 -10.72 -20.24 -19.01
C VAL A 290 -9.48 -20.92 -18.43
N ASP A 291 -8.62 -21.46 -19.29
CA ASP A 291 -7.39 -22.12 -18.85
C ASP A 291 -6.42 -21.15 -18.15
N ALA A 292 -6.39 -19.89 -18.59
CA ALA A 292 -5.62 -18.83 -17.96
C ALA A 292 -6.20 -18.45 -16.59
N ASN A 293 -7.53 -18.41 -16.47
CA ASN A 293 -8.21 -18.19 -15.21
C ASN A 293 -7.96 -19.33 -14.21
N ASP A 294 -7.94 -20.57 -14.66
CA ASP A 294 -7.64 -21.73 -13.80
C ASP A 294 -6.22 -21.65 -13.21
N ALA A 295 -5.24 -21.20 -14.01
CA ALA A 295 -3.89 -20.94 -13.52
C ALA A 295 -3.88 -19.81 -12.47
N TYR A 296 -4.65 -18.73 -12.69
CA TYR A 296 -4.83 -17.65 -11.70
C TYR A 296 -5.47 -18.15 -10.39
N LEU A 297 -6.50 -19.00 -10.47
CA LEU A 297 -7.16 -19.56 -9.29
C LEU A 297 -6.19 -20.44 -8.50
N ARG A 298 -5.37 -21.25 -9.19
CA ARG A 298 -4.37 -22.12 -8.56
C ARG A 298 -3.36 -21.35 -7.72
N VAL A 299 -2.90 -20.19 -8.20
CA VAL A 299 -1.93 -19.34 -7.46
C VAL A 299 -2.60 -18.47 -6.40
N SER A 300 -3.80 -17.94 -6.65
CA SER A 300 -4.47 -17.03 -5.70
C SER A 300 -5.08 -17.75 -4.50
N ILE A 301 -5.53 -18.99 -4.66
CA ILE A 301 -6.08 -19.82 -3.58
C ILE A 301 -4.97 -20.65 -2.91
N GLY A 302 -3.96 -21.06 -3.68
CA GLY A 302 -2.96 -22.03 -3.25
C GLY A 302 -3.49 -23.46 -3.28
N LYS A 303 -2.64 -24.45 -2.92
CA LYS A 303 -3.03 -25.87 -2.80
C LYS A 303 -3.81 -26.19 -1.51
N ALA A 304 -4.17 -25.17 -0.73
CA ALA A 304 -4.87 -25.35 0.53
C ALA A 304 -6.31 -25.79 0.30
N ALA A 305 -6.75 -26.82 1.02
CA ALA A 305 -8.14 -27.27 0.98
C ALA A 305 -9.14 -26.22 1.51
N TRP A 306 -8.66 -25.25 2.30
CA TRP A 306 -9.45 -24.18 2.93
C TRP A 306 -8.70 -22.84 2.89
N PRO A 307 -8.94 -21.97 1.89
CA PRO A 307 -8.15 -20.75 1.65
C PRO A 307 -8.49 -19.56 2.56
N ILE A 308 -9.65 -19.63 3.23
CA ILE A 308 -10.08 -18.66 4.23
C ILE A 308 -10.24 -19.48 5.51
N GLY A 309 -9.39 -19.21 6.50
CA GLY A 309 -9.38 -19.97 7.75
C GLY A 309 -10.79 -20.17 8.32
N VAL A 310 -11.12 -21.40 8.71
CA VAL A 310 -12.43 -21.72 9.27
C VAL A 310 -12.46 -21.31 10.74
N THR A 311 -13.04 -20.16 11.05
CA THR A 311 -13.29 -19.77 12.45
C THR A 311 -14.40 -20.64 13.06
N MET A 312 -14.30 -20.87 14.37
CA MET A 312 -15.42 -21.22 15.28
C MET A 312 -16.80 -21.57 14.69
N VAL A 313 -17.04 -22.72 14.04
CA VAL A 313 -18.40 -23.19 13.74
C VAL A 313 -18.68 -24.43 14.58
N GLY A 314 -19.41 -24.24 15.68
CA GLY A 314 -19.79 -25.29 16.65
C GLY A 314 -19.40 -24.94 18.09
N ILE A 315 -20.28 -25.31 19.04
CA ILE A 315 -20.13 -25.06 20.49
C ILE A 315 -19.05 -25.96 21.13
N HIS A 316 -18.57 -26.99 20.42
CA HIS A 316 -17.61 -27.96 20.94
C HIS A 316 -16.34 -28.00 20.10
N GLU A 317 -15.19 -27.80 20.75
CA GLU A 317 -13.86 -27.93 20.18
C GLU A 317 -13.49 -29.42 20.02
N ARG A 318 -12.97 -29.82 18.85
CA ARG A 318 -12.55 -31.21 18.59
C ARG A 318 -11.10 -31.24 18.11
N SER A 319 -10.32 -32.24 18.51
CA SER A 319 -8.89 -32.40 18.21
C SER A 319 -8.55 -32.47 16.71
N ALA A 320 -9.50 -32.85 15.84
CA ALA A 320 -9.32 -32.80 14.38
C ALA A 320 -9.23 -31.34 13.84
N ARG A 321 -9.67 -30.35 14.62
CA ARG A 321 -9.70 -28.93 14.27
C ARG A 321 -8.30 -28.29 14.34
N GLU A 322 -7.43 -28.73 15.26
CA GLU A 322 -6.02 -28.28 15.31
C GLU A 322 -5.24 -28.64 14.04
N LYS A 323 -5.52 -29.82 13.46
CA LYS A 323 -4.89 -30.22 12.19
C LYS A 323 -5.30 -29.34 11.01
N LEU A 324 -6.50 -28.75 11.05
CA LEU A 324 -6.95 -27.75 10.05
C LEU A 324 -6.29 -26.37 10.28
N HIS A 325 -5.97 -26.02 11.53
CA HIS A 325 -5.22 -24.80 11.84
C HIS A 325 -3.73 -24.92 11.49
N GLN A 326 -3.16 -26.13 11.46
CA GLN A 326 -1.77 -26.36 11.05
C GLN A 326 -1.59 -26.46 9.52
N SER A 327 -2.63 -26.84 8.77
CA SER A 327 -2.59 -26.82 7.30
C SER A 327 -2.54 -25.40 6.68
N ASP A 328 -2.61 -24.37 7.52
CA ASP A 328 -2.49 -22.95 7.16
C ASP A 328 -1.03 -22.55 6.81
N GLN A 329 -0.05 -23.44 7.00
CA GLN A 329 1.36 -23.19 6.64
C GLN A 329 1.64 -23.14 5.14
N GLN A 330 0.65 -23.43 4.28
CA GLN A 330 0.73 -23.25 2.82
C GLN A 330 -0.04 -22.01 2.31
N ALA A 331 -0.16 -20.97 3.14
CA ALA A 331 -0.79 -19.69 2.81
C ALA A 331 0.20 -18.54 2.47
N HIS A 332 1.43 -18.84 2.04
CA HIS A 332 2.49 -17.82 1.83
C HIS A 332 2.09 -16.70 0.84
N ILE A 333 1.27 -17.02 -0.17
CA ILE A 333 0.86 -16.06 -1.21
C ILE A 333 -0.31 -15.17 -0.72
N LEU A 334 -1.19 -15.69 0.12
CA LEU A 334 -2.31 -14.94 0.70
C LEU A 334 -1.87 -14.07 1.88
N SER A 335 -0.75 -14.38 2.55
CA SER A 335 -0.19 -13.54 3.62
C SER A 335 0.46 -12.25 3.13
N ASP A 336 0.93 -12.19 1.87
CA ASP A 336 1.53 -10.98 1.30
C ASP A 336 0.51 -10.13 0.54
N GLU A 337 0.18 -8.98 1.09
CA GLU A 337 -0.76 -8.01 0.53
C GLU A 337 -0.29 -7.43 -0.81
N ILE A 338 1.02 -7.27 -1.01
CA ILE A 338 1.58 -6.75 -2.26
C ILE A 338 1.35 -7.78 -3.37
N THR A 339 1.66 -9.04 -3.09
CA THR A 339 1.41 -10.17 -4.00
C THR A 339 -0.04 -10.32 -4.36
N ARG A 340 -0.94 -10.28 -3.37
CA ARG A 340 -2.38 -10.29 -3.60
C ARG A 340 -2.83 -9.17 -4.55
N LYS A 341 -2.35 -7.94 -4.36
CA LYS A 341 -2.73 -6.77 -5.16
C LYS A 341 -2.29 -6.89 -6.62
N TYR A 342 -1.05 -7.28 -6.91
CA TYR A 342 -0.64 -7.42 -8.31
C TYR A 342 -1.28 -8.64 -8.97
N LEU A 343 -1.54 -9.75 -8.25
CA LEU A 343 -2.28 -10.90 -8.80
C LEU A 343 -3.72 -10.53 -9.17
N GLN A 344 -4.42 -9.80 -8.31
CA GLN A 344 -5.75 -9.26 -8.63
C GLN A 344 -5.72 -8.33 -9.85
N SER A 345 -4.64 -7.56 -10.00
CA SER A 345 -4.45 -6.66 -11.14
C SER A 345 -4.17 -7.43 -12.43
N ILE A 346 -3.43 -8.53 -12.38
CA ILE A 346 -3.26 -9.48 -13.49
C ILE A 346 -4.62 -10.06 -13.91
N LYS A 347 -5.46 -10.45 -12.95
CA LYS A 347 -6.81 -10.95 -13.25
C LYS A 347 -7.67 -9.89 -13.92
N ARG A 348 -7.61 -8.63 -13.49
CA ARG A 348 -8.31 -7.51 -14.16
C ARG A 348 -7.80 -7.30 -15.60
N CYS A 349 -6.48 -7.37 -15.81
CA CYS A 349 -5.88 -7.33 -17.15
C CYS A 349 -6.37 -8.49 -18.02
N LEU A 350 -6.49 -9.69 -17.46
CA LEU A 350 -7.03 -10.86 -18.14
C LEU A 350 -8.50 -10.66 -18.55
N SER A 351 -9.33 -10.15 -17.64
CA SER A 351 -10.73 -9.80 -17.93
C SER A 351 -10.89 -8.71 -18.98
N PHE A 352 -9.97 -7.74 -19.04
CA PHE A 352 -9.94 -6.77 -20.12
C PHE A 352 -9.48 -7.42 -21.45
N ALA A 353 -8.44 -8.26 -21.40
CA ALA A 353 -7.89 -8.92 -22.57
C ALA A 353 -8.93 -9.79 -23.30
N GLN A 354 -9.79 -10.53 -22.58
CA GLN A 354 -10.86 -11.31 -23.23
C GLN A 354 -11.89 -10.43 -23.97
N VAL A 355 -12.16 -9.22 -23.48
CA VAL A 355 -13.10 -8.30 -24.15
C VAL A 355 -12.45 -7.68 -25.36
N ARG A 356 -11.15 -7.35 -25.27
CA ARG A 356 -10.38 -6.73 -26.35
C ARG A 356 -10.03 -7.71 -27.47
N TRP A 357 -9.71 -8.95 -27.11
CA TRP A 357 -9.34 -10.05 -28.00
C TRP A 357 -10.18 -11.29 -27.66
N PRO A 358 -11.44 -11.37 -28.11
CA PRO A 358 -12.31 -12.50 -27.79
C PRO A 358 -11.73 -13.86 -28.22
N PRO A 359 -11.98 -14.93 -27.45
CA PRO A 359 -11.60 -16.28 -27.84
C PRO A 359 -12.34 -16.72 -29.11
N GLU A 360 -11.72 -17.62 -29.85
CA GLU A 360 -12.34 -18.22 -31.05
C GLU A 360 -13.45 -19.20 -30.67
N ASP A 361 -13.25 -19.92 -29.57
CA ASP A 361 -14.25 -20.80 -28.95
C ASP A 361 -14.96 -20.05 -27.81
N GLN A 362 -16.29 -19.99 -27.86
CA GLN A 362 -17.09 -19.35 -26.82
C GLN A 362 -16.96 -20.04 -25.45
N LEU A 363 -16.63 -21.34 -25.42
CA LEU A 363 -16.37 -22.07 -24.17
C LEU A 363 -15.12 -21.56 -23.43
N GLN A 364 -14.25 -20.81 -24.12
CA GLN A 364 -13.06 -20.21 -23.53
C GLN A 364 -13.28 -18.80 -23.00
N MET A 365 -14.52 -18.30 -22.98
CA MET A 365 -14.86 -17.05 -22.27
C MET A 365 -14.84 -17.26 -20.75
N MET A 366 -14.15 -16.40 -20.00
CA MET A 366 -14.25 -16.43 -18.55
C MET A 366 -15.50 -15.64 -18.13
N GLY A 367 -16.30 -16.23 -17.23
CA GLY A 367 -17.48 -15.60 -16.65
C GLY A 367 -17.19 -14.40 -15.78
#